data_AF-A0A5E4JVD0-F1
#
_entry.id   AF-A0A5E4JVD0-F1
#
_cell.length_a   1.000
_cell.length_b   1.000
_cell.length_c   1.000
_cell.angle_alpha   90.00
_cell.angle_beta   90.00
_cell.angle_gamma   90.00
#
_symmetry.space_group_name_H-M   'P 1'
#
loop_
_entity.id
_entity.type
_entity.pdbx_description
1 polymer ?
#
loop_
_entity_poly.entity_id
_entity_poly.type
_entity_poly.pdbx_seq_one_letter_code
_entity_poly.pdbx_strand_id
1 'polypeptide(L)' 'MEQLRDMLGELGIRASVFSGRKNLRKNGTLSIANKLTIECSSFGNFYKQVGFDDSLKAEKLSFLAEATLSRCGGFLQ' A
#
# COMPACT_ATOMS: atom_id res chain seq x y z
N MET A 1 2.17 -3.86 -12.55
CA MET A 1 2.58 -3.27 -11.26
C MET A 1 3.24 -1.92 -11.47
N GLU A 2 4.15 -1.78 -12.44
CA GLU A 2 4.73 -0.48 -12.84
C GLU A 2 3.65 0.57 -13.15
N GLN A 3 2.70 0.25 -14.04
CA GLN A 3 1.58 1.16 -14.35
C GLN A 3 0.80 1.60 -13.11
N LEU A 4 0.60 0.71 -12.13
CA LEU A 4 -0.11 1.04 -10.89
C LEU A 4 0.72 1.98 -10.00
N ARG A 5 2.04 1.80 -9.98
CA ARG A 5 2.96 2.71 -9.29
C ARG A 5 2.90 4.10 -9.93
N ASP A 6 2.90 4.16 -11.25
CA ASP A 6 2.92 5.43 -11.98
C ASP A 6 1.59 6.19 -11.78
N MET A 7 0.45 5.49 -11.84
CA MET A 7 -0.87 6.06 -11.49
C MET A 7 -0.91 6.60 -10.05
N LEU A 8 -0.31 5.91 -9.09
CA LEU A 8 -0.20 6.41 -7.71
C LEU A 8 0.73 7.63 -7.62
N GLY A 9 1.79 7.66 -8.45
CA GLY A 9 2.66 8.82 -8.59
C GLY A 9 1.92 10.07 -9.03
N GLU A 10 0.99 9.96 -9.98
CA GLU A 10 0.12 11.07 -10.43
C GLU A 10 -0.75 11.64 -9.30
N LEU A 11 -1.11 10.80 -8.31
CA LEU A 11 -1.85 11.18 -7.11
C LEU A 11 -0.95 11.71 -5.98
N GLY A 12 0.36 11.85 -6.22
CA GLY A 12 1.35 12.25 -5.21
C GLY A 12 1.63 11.17 -4.16
N ILE A 13 1.42 9.90 -4.51
CA ILE A 13 1.62 8.74 -3.63
C ILE A 13 2.85 7.96 -4.11
N ARG A 14 3.92 7.98 -3.30
CA ARG A 14 5.13 7.20 -3.59
C ARG A 14 4.92 5.73 -3.20
N ALA A 15 5.33 4.83 -4.09
CA ALA A 15 5.22 3.40 -3.88
C ALA A 15 6.40 2.64 -4.49
N SER A 16 6.77 1.53 -3.85
CA SER A 16 7.83 0.61 -4.26
C SER A 16 7.25 -0.72 -4.72
N VAL A 17 7.78 -1.28 -5.82
CA VAL A 17 7.39 -2.60 -6.34
C VAL A 17 8.50 -3.60 -6.03
N PHE A 18 8.12 -4.76 -5.50
CA PHE A 18 9.03 -5.88 -5.24
C PHE A 18 8.46 -7.16 -5.84
N SER A 19 9.27 -7.85 -6.64
CA SER A 19 8.96 -9.19 -7.15
C SER A 19 9.73 -10.23 -6.32
N GLY A 20 9.00 -11.17 -5.72
CA GLY A 20 9.53 -12.03 -4.68
C GLY A 20 8.97 -13.44 -4.67
N ARG A 21 9.27 -14.14 -3.55
CA ARG A 21 9.16 -15.60 -3.37
C ARG A 21 7.92 -16.21 -4.01
N LYS A 22 8.17 -17.33 -4.67
CA LYS A 22 7.16 -18.07 -5.39
C LYS A 22 6.24 -18.81 -4.43
N ASN A 23 4.92 -18.60 -4.52
CA ASN A 23 3.97 -19.38 -3.75
C ASN A 23 3.65 -20.68 -4.49
N LEU A 24 3.73 -21.80 -3.79
CA LEU A 24 3.28 -23.07 -4.32
C LEU A 24 1.74 -23.06 -4.37
N ARG A 25 1.19 -23.17 -5.57
CA ARG A 25 -0.25 -23.27 -5.80
C ARG A 25 -0.71 -24.70 -5.48
N LYS A 26 -2.02 -24.88 -5.25
CA LYS A 26 -2.63 -26.19 -4.96
C LYS A 26 -2.37 -27.25 -6.04
N ASN A 27 -2.11 -26.83 -7.27
CA ASN A 27 -1.78 -27.69 -8.40
C ASN A 27 -0.26 -27.93 -8.57
N GLY A 28 0.57 -27.56 -7.59
CA GLY A 28 2.02 -27.76 -7.62
C GLY A 28 2.80 -26.73 -8.45
N THR A 29 2.13 -25.81 -9.15
CA THR A 29 2.81 -24.74 -9.91
C THR A 29 3.26 -23.60 -9.00
N LEU A 30 4.36 -22.96 -9.35
CA LEU A 30 4.88 -21.81 -8.62
C LEU A 30 4.31 -20.50 -9.19
N SER A 31 3.72 -19.66 -8.34
CA SER A 31 3.34 -18.29 -8.73
C SER A 31 4.51 -17.32 -8.55
N ILE A 32 4.52 -16.20 -9.26
CA ILE A 32 5.37 -15.06 -8.91
C ILE A 32 4.55 -14.15 -8.01
N ALA A 33 5.11 -13.75 -6.86
CA ALA A 33 4.47 -12.77 -5.99
C ALA A 33 5.02 -11.38 -6.34
N ASN A 34 4.13 -10.47 -6.73
CA ASN A 34 4.46 -9.06 -6.87
C ASN A 34 3.81 -8.28 -5.73
N LYS A 35 4.61 -7.53 -4.98
CA LYS A 35 4.17 -6.71 -3.86
C LYS A 35 4.38 -5.24 -4.22
N LEU A 36 3.32 -4.45 -4.11
CA LEU A 36 3.41 -2.99 -4.09
C LEU A 36 3.35 -2.54 -2.63
N THR A 37 4.25 -1.65 -2.25
CA THR A 37 4.31 -1.09 -0.89
C THR A 37 4.23 0.42 -0.99
N ILE A 38 3.26 1.03 -0.29
CA ILE A 38 3.16 2.48 -0.19
C ILE A 38 4.23 2.98 0.77
N GLU A 39 4.95 4.02 0.39
CA GLU A 39 5.94 4.62 1.27
C GLU A 39 5.28 5.33 2.46
N CYS A 40 5.95 5.29 3.61
CA CYS A 40 5.38 5.82 4.85
C CYS A 40 4.98 7.30 4.75
N SER A 41 5.81 8.11 4.10
CA SER A 41 5.56 9.54 3.87
C SER A 41 4.32 9.83 3.03
N SER A 42 3.91 8.88 2.19
CA SER A 42 2.77 9.01 1.28
C SER A 42 1.52 8.32 1.80
N PHE A 43 1.59 7.70 2.99
CA PHE A 43 0.48 6.95 3.57
C PHE A 43 -0.75 7.82 3.85
N GLY A 44 -0.55 9.06 4.32
CA GLY A 44 -1.64 10.02 4.53
C GLY A 44 -2.38 10.36 3.24
N ASN A 45 -1.63 10.60 2.14
CA ASN A 45 -2.23 10.87 0.83
C ASN A 45 -2.95 9.63 0.27
N PHE A 46 -2.37 8.45 0.46
CA PHE A 46 -3.02 7.19 0.08
C PHE A 46 -4.34 6.99 0.82
N TYR A 47 -4.37 7.22 2.13
CA TYR A 47 -5.60 7.13 2.92
C TYR A 47 -6.66 8.12 2.44
N LYS A 48 -6.27 9.38 2.18
CA LYS A 48 -7.19 10.46 1.78
C LYS A 48 -7.77 10.28 0.37
N GLN A 49 -6.96 9.83 -0.60
CA GLN A 49 -7.33 9.85 -2.03
C GLN A 49 -7.72 8.49 -2.59
N VAL A 50 -7.21 7.39 -2.01
CA VAL A 50 -7.47 6.03 -2.51
C VAL A 50 -8.26 5.24 -1.48
N GLY A 51 -7.74 5.13 -0.25
CA GLY A 51 -8.42 4.47 0.86
C GLY A 51 -8.93 3.06 0.52
N PHE A 52 -10.01 2.66 1.19
CA PHE A 52 -10.77 1.45 0.87
C PHE A 52 -12.26 1.72 1.05
N ASP A 53 -13.08 1.25 0.11
CA ASP A 53 -14.55 1.32 0.23
C ASP A 53 -15.09 0.32 1.27
N ASP A 54 -14.35 -0.76 1.51
CA ASP A 54 -14.67 -1.77 2.52
C ASP A 54 -14.42 -1.23 3.93
N SER A 55 -15.47 -1.19 4.75
CA SER A 55 -15.43 -0.59 6.09
C SER A 55 -14.41 -1.24 7.01
N LEU A 56 -14.25 -2.57 6.97
CA LEU A 56 -13.29 -3.30 7.81
C LEU A 56 -11.85 -3.02 7.38
N LYS A 57 -11.59 -2.85 6.08
CA LYS A 57 -10.27 -2.46 5.58
C LYS A 57 -9.98 -0.99 5.88
N ALA A 58 -10.98 -0.11 5.78
CA ALA A 58 -10.86 1.30 6.12
C ALA A 58 -10.53 1.50 7.60
N GLU A 59 -11.22 0.79 8.50
CA GLU A 59 -10.97 0.83 9.96
C GLU A 59 -9.57 0.34 10.32
N LYS A 60 -9.11 -0.77 9.71
CA LYS A 60 -7.73 -1.23 9.90
C LYS A 60 -6.72 -0.22 9.38
N LEU A 61 -7.03 0.44 8.27
CA LEU A 61 -6.16 1.44 7.65
C LEU A 61 -6.11 2.73 8.48
N SER A 62 -7.20 3.15 9.11
CA SER A 62 -7.25 4.34 9.96
C SER A 62 -6.44 4.16 11.25
N PHE A 63 -6.57 3.00 11.90
CA PHE A 63 -5.74 2.65 13.07
C PHE A 63 -4.25 2.65 12.72
N LEU A 64 -3.90 2.10 11.56
CA LEU A 64 -2.53 2.12 11.07
C LEU A 64 -2.08 3.52 10.66
N ALA A 65 -2.96 4.38 10.15
CA ALA A 65 -2.62 5.74 9.79
C ALA A 65 -2.09 6.50 11.00
N GLU A 66 -2.81 6.50 12.12
CA GLU A 66 -2.40 7.18 13.34
C GLU A 66 -1.04 6.69 13.88
N ALA A 67 -0.84 5.37 13.90
CA ALA A 67 0.41 4.77 14.36
C ALA A 67 1.59 5.02 13.40
N THR A 68 1.33 4.99 12.09
CA THR A 68 2.33 5.11 11.03
C THR A 68 2.76 6.58 10.86
N LEU A 69 1.81 7.51 10.97
CA LEU A 69 2.05 8.96 10.97
C LEU A 69 2.91 9.39 12.16
N SER A 70 2.64 8.83 13.34
CA SER A 70 3.46 9.05 14.54
C SER A 70 4.90 8.55 14.40
N ARG A 71 5.12 7.43 13.71
CA ARG A 71 6.47 6.88 13.44
C ARG A 71 7.22 7.58 12.31
N CYS A 72 6.50 8.18 11.36
CA CYS A 72 7.08 8.75 10.14
C CYS A 72 7.05 10.27 10.09
N GLY A 73 6.68 10.94 11.18
CA GLY A 73 6.79 12.38 11.35
C GLY A 73 5.74 13.21 10.61
N GLY A 74 4.64 12.60 10.16
CA GLY A 74 3.55 13.29 9.48
C GLY A 74 2.40 13.58 10.44
N PHE A 75 1.98 14.84 10.58
CA PHE A 75 0.73 15.19 11.24
C PHE A 75 -0.43 15.11 10.24
N LEU A 76 -1.54 14.47 10.61
CA LEU A 76 -2.84 14.75 9.98
C LEU A 76 -3.30 16.10 10.52
N GLN A 77 -3.09 17.16 9.73
CA GLN A 77 -3.94 18.36 9.80
C GLN A 77 -5.22 18.11 8.99
#